data_AF-A0AAU0N6L2-F1
#
_entry.id   AF-A0AAU0N6L2-F1
#
_cell.length_a   1.000
_cell.length_b   1.000
_cell.length_c   1.000
_cell.angle_alpha   90.00
_cell.angle_beta   90.00
_cell.angle_gamma   90.00
#
_symmetry.space_group_name_H-M   'P 1'
#
loop_
_entity.id
_entity.type
_entity.pdbx_description
1 polymer ?
#
loop_
_entity_poly.entity_id
_entity_poly.type
_entity_poly.pdbx_seq_one_letter_code
_entity_poly.pdbx_strand_id
1 'polypeptide(L)'
;MSDVKNAYDQIIDFLNNETEKTLLLRGIADKEKHQALLKALNSQGNLKGLINLIHTTKDGMDNFFRWAELYKVNVPKKYGQGMKLSNLTIFFDNLTTKGNSEKYDNYEFDFMIIWPIQSVTKNEKEIQMLKEMAERQKTKKIIYLTIKEPWYNPDSLDPIVDRVIKLDCENDDPKEYQRILAAYEEDMKRRY
;
A
#
# COMPACT_ATOMS: atom_id res chain seq x y z
N MET A 1 -23.37 1.30 7.65
CA MET A 1 -22.78 1.49 6.30
C MET A 1 -21.48 0.72 6.32
N SER A 2 -21.18 -0.10 5.30
CA SER A 2 -20.00 -0.98 5.35
C SER A 2 -18.71 -0.17 5.19
N ASP A 3 -17.75 -0.40 6.08
CA ASP A 3 -16.44 0.26 6.06
C ASP A 3 -15.65 -0.14 4.82
N VAL A 4 -15.68 -1.42 4.45
CA VAL A 4 -15.01 -1.93 3.23
C VAL A 4 -15.59 -1.28 1.99
N LYS A 5 -16.92 -1.15 1.90
CA LYS A 5 -17.56 -0.47 0.78
C LYS A 5 -17.15 1.01 0.74
N ASN A 6 -17.16 1.69 1.87
CA ASN A 6 -16.78 3.10 1.96
C ASN A 6 -15.32 3.34 1.55
N ALA A 7 -14.40 2.48 1.99
CA ALA A 7 -13.00 2.55 1.59
C ALA A 7 -12.84 2.26 0.09
N TYR A 8 -13.52 1.24 -0.44
CA TYR A 8 -13.55 0.95 -1.87
C TYR A 8 -14.02 2.16 -2.69
N ASP A 9 -15.14 2.77 -2.31
CA ASP A 9 -15.70 3.93 -3.02
C ASP A 9 -14.72 5.13 -2.98
N GLN A 10 -14.05 5.37 -1.84
CA GLN A 10 -13.02 6.42 -1.74
C GLN A 10 -11.75 6.12 -2.56
N ILE A 11 -11.35 4.85 -2.67
CA ILE A 11 -10.23 4.45 -3.52
C ILE A 11 -10.60 4.66 -4.99
N ILE A 12 -11.83 4.32 -5.40
CA ILE A 12 -12.30 4.58 -6.77
C ILE A 12 -12.30 6.08 -7.06
N ASP A 13 -12.81 6.90 -6.14
CA ASP A 13 -12.79 8.36 -6.26
C ASP A 13 -11.36 8.89 -6.42
N PHE A 14 -10.43 8.42 -5.59
CA PHE A 14 -9.01 8.78 -5.71
C PHE A 14 -8.41 8.39 -7.07
N LEU A 15 -8.70 7.18 -7.56
CA LEU A 15 -8.19 6.70 -8.85
C LEU A 15 -8.70 7.54 -10.02
N ASN A 16 -9.93 8.07 -9.92
CA ASN A 16 -10.55 8.91 -10.95
C ASN A 16 -10.23 10.41 -10.80
N ASN A 17 -9.69 10.83 -9.65
CA ASN A 17 -9.33 12.23 -9.41
C ASN A 17 -8.15 12.65 -10.30
N GLU A 18 -8.16 13.83 -10.89
CA GLU A 18 -7.07 14.27 -11.79
C GLU A 18 -5.95 15.04 -11.06
N THR A 19 -6.22 15.57 -9.87
CA THR A 19 -5.32 16.47 -9.13
C THR A 19 -4.50 15.76 -8.07
N GLU A 20 -5.09 14.79 -7.37
CA GLU A 20 -4.43 14.03 -6.31
C GLU A 20 -3.58 12.92 -6.91
N LYS A 21 -2.31 12.85 -6.54
CA LYS A 21 -1.36 11.86 -7.06
C LYS A 21 -1.07 10.76 -6.06
N THR A 22 -1.08 11.09 -4.77
CA THR A 22 -0.58 10.24 -3.69
C THR A 22 -1.68 9.87 -2.70
N LEU A 23 -1.74 8.59 -2.33
CA LEU A 23 -2.70 8.04 -1.36
C LEU A 23 -1.95 7.28 -0.27
N LEU A 24 -2.23 7.60 0.99
CA LEU A 24 -1.94 6.72 2.12
C LEU A 24 -3.17 5.85 2.43
N LEU A 25 -3.08 4.56 2.13
CA LEU A 25 -4.10 3.58 2.51
C LEU A 25 -3.68 2.91 3.82
N ARG A 26 -4.31 3.34 4.90
CA ARG A 26 -3.99 2.98 6.29
C ARG A 26 -5.17 2.33 7.03
N GLY A 27 -4.94 1.91 8.26
CA GLY A 27 -5.92 1.29 9.15
C GLY A 27 -5.56 -0.15 9.55
N ILE A 28 -6.32 -0.73 10.46
CA ILE A 28 -6.01 -2.02 11.09
C ILE A 28 -6.34 -3.23 10.19
N ALA A 29 -7.29 -3.08 9.27
CA ALA A 29 -7.82 -4.19 8.48
C ALA A 29 -6.92 -4.50 7.27
N ASP A 30 -5.77 -5.13 7.52
CA ASP A 30 -4.73 -5.37 6.52
C ASP A 30 -5.25 -6.14 5.30
N LYS A 31 -6.02 -7.21 5.51
CA LYS A 31 -6.56 -8.02 4.42
C LYS A 31 -7.52 -7.21 3.57
N GLU A 32 -8.47 -6.53 4.19
CA GLU A 32 -9.50 -5.74 3.53
C GLU A 32 -8.89 -4.58 2.75
N LYS A 33 -7.83 -3.92 3.26
CA LYS A 33 -7.09 -2.88 2.51
C LYS A 33 -6.51 -3.44 1.21
N HIS A 34 -5.82 -4.58 1.27
CA HIS A 34 -5.21 -5.17 0.08
C HIS A 34 -6.27 -5.61 -0.94
N GLN A 35 -7.34 -6.24 -0.47
CA GLN A 35 -8.43 -6.70 -1.31
C GLN A 35 -9.18 -5.52 -1.95
N ALA A 36 -9.53 -4.49 -1.18
CA ALA A 36 -10.22 -3.30 -1.67
C ALA A 36 -9.39 -2.57 -2.72
N LEU A 37 -8.08 -2.37 -2.48
CA LEU A 37 -7.18 -1.71 -3.42
C LEU A 37 -7.05 -2.51 -4.73
N LEU A 38 -6.76 -3.81 -4.66
CA LEU A 38 -6.59 -4.65 -5.85
C LEU A 38 -7.90 -4.77 -6.66
N LYS A 39 -9.05 -4.81 -5.98
CA LYS A 39 -10.37 -4.81 -6.61
C LYS A 39 -10.64 -3.47 -7.31
N ALA A 40 -10.36 -2.36 -6.64
CA ALA A 40 -10.56 -1.03 -7.20
C ALA A 40 -9.69 -0.81 -8.45
N LEU A 41 -8.41 -1.14 -8.38
CA LEU A 41 -7.49 -1.10 -9.52
C LEU A 41 -7.99 -1.96 -10.69
N ASN A 42 -8.44 -3.20 -10.42
CA ASN A 42 -8.96 -4.09 -11.47
C ASN A 42 -10.23 -3.55 -12.15
N SER A 43 -11.06 -2.79 -11.42
CA SER A 43 -12.31 -2.23 -11.95
C SER A 43 -12.09 -1.08 -12.94
N GLN A 44 -10.91 -0.46 -12.92
CA GLN A 44 -10.52 0.61 -13.83
C GLN A 44 -10.13 0.09 -15.24
N GLY A 45 -10.19 -1.23 -15.45
CA GLY A 45 -9.86 -1.87 -16.72
C GLY A 45 -8.37 -2.21 -16.82
N ASN A 46 -7.82 -2.08 -18.03
CA ASN A 46 -6.47 -2.56 -18.35
C ASN A 46 -5.37 -1.62 -17.86
N LEU A 47 -5.08 -1.65 -16.56
CA LEU A 47 -4.02 -0.85 -15.97
C LEU A 47 -2.67 -1.58 -15.96
N LYS A 48 -1.60 -0.81 -16.13
CA LYS A 48 -0.22 -1.26 -15.92
C LYS A 48 0.34 -0.62 -14.66
N GLY A 49 0.80 -1.41 -13.70
CA GLY A 49 1.33 -0.89 -12.45
C GLY A 49 2.61 -1.54 -11.97
N LEU A 50 3.28 -0.83 -11.06
CA LEU A 50 4.51 -1.27 -10.39
C LEU A 50 4.24 -1.44 -8.89
N ILE A 51 4.65 -2.56 -8.31
CA ILE A 51 4.68 -2.75 -6.87
C ILE A 51 6.14 -2.73 -6.42
N ASN A 52 6.49 -1.67 -5.70
CA ASN A 52 7.81 -1.47 -5.11
C ASN A 52 7.83 -2.07 -3.71
N LEU A 53 8.62 -3.13 -3.57
CA LEU A 53 8.84 -3.83 -2.32
C LEU A 53 9.96 -3.14 -1.53
N ILE A 54 9.63 -2.53 -0.39
CA ILE A 54 10.60 -1.82 0.46
C ILE A 54 10.91 -2.64 1.71
N HIS A 55 12.20 -2.85 1.98
CA HIS A 55 12.68 -3.60 3.17
C HIS A 55 12.02 -4.99 3.35
N THR A 56 11.61 -5.63 2.26
CA THR A 56 11.00 -6.97 2.30
C THR A 56 12.03 -8.08 2.26
N THR A 57 11.62 -9.27 2.72
CA THR A 57 12.39 -10.50 2.52
C THR A 57 12.32 -10.98 1.07
N LYS A 58 13.07 -12.04 0.75
CA LYS A 58 13.10 -12.68 -0.59
C LYS A 58 11.71 -13.09 -1.12
N ASP A 59 10.76 -13.36 -0.22
CA ASP A 59 9.39 -13.82 -0.55
C ASP A 59 8.40 -12.64 -0.61
N GLY A 60 8.89 -11.40 -0.76
CA GLY A 60 8.08 -10.19 -0.70
C GLY A 60 6.94 -10.15 -1.73
N MET A 61 7.15 -10.67 -2.95
CA MET A 61 6.11 -10.74 -3.99
C MET A 61 4.95 -11.65 -3.54
N ASP A 62 5.26 -12.86 -3.07
CA ASP A 62 4.27 -13.79 -2.54
C ASP A 62 3.56 -13.18 -1.33
N ASN A 63 4.31 -12.58 -0.41
CA ASN A 63 3.76 -11.99 0.80
C ASN A 63 2.75 -10.88 0.49
N PHE A 64 3.01 -10.01 -0.49
CA PHE A 64 2.05 -8.98 -0.92
C PHE A 64 0.67 -9.58 -1.23
N PHE A 65 0.62 -10.67 -2.01
CA PHE A 65 -0.65 -11.34 -2.35
C PHE A 65 -1.23 -12.16 -1.21
N ARG A 66 -0.39 -12.72 -0.33
CA ARG A 66 -0.86 -13.43 0.88
C ARG A 66 -1.61 -12.52 1.83
N TRP A 67 -1.24 -11.24 1.94
CA TRP A 67 -2.01 -10.27 2.71
C TRP A 67 -3.41 -10.04 2.13
N ALA A 68 -3.59 -10.18 0.82
CA ALA A 68 -4.91 -10.20 0.19
C ALA A 68 -5.62 -11.57 0.25
N GLU A 69 -5.05 -12.57 0.92
CA GLU A 69 -5.47 -13.99 0.92
C GLU A 69 -5.44 -14.65 -0.47
N LEU A 70 -4.64 -14.13 -1.39
CA LEU A 70 -4.49 -14.64 -2.75
C LEU A 70 -3.35 -15.66 -2.87
N TYR A 71 -3.43 -16.75 -2.10
CA TYR A 71 -2.37 -17.76 -1.96
C TYR A 71 -2.02 -18.53 -3.24
N LYS A 72 -2.88 -18.49 -4.26
CA LYS A 72 -2.72 -19.24 -5.53
C LYS A 72 -2.17 -18.38 -6.66
N VAL A 73 -1.89 -17.10 -6.41
CA VAL A 73 -1.31 -16.21 -7.42
C VAL A 73 0.13 -16.62 -7.68
N ASN A 74 0.42 -16.97 -8.94
CA ASN A 74 1.78 -17.26 -9.38
C ASN A 74 2.53 -15.96 -9.63
N VAL A 75 3.43 -15.59 -8.72
CA VAL A 75 4.28 -14.41 -8.88
C VAL A 75 5.41 -14.66 -9.88
N PRO A 76 5.95 -13.61 -10.52
CA PRO A 76 7.11 -13.74 -11.39
C PRO A 76 8.32 -14.31 -10.65
N LYS A 77 9.21 -15.00 -11.39
CA LYS A 77 10.47 -15.52 -10.81
C LYS A 77 11.55 -14.43 -10.65
N LYS A 78 11.36 -13.27 -11.29
CA LYS A 78 12.34 -12.17 -11.33
C LYS A 78 11.63 -10.82 -11.25
N TYR A 79 12.25 -9.87 -10.58
CA TYR A 79 11.85 -8.46 -10.63
C TYR A 79 11.90 -7.91 -12.06
N GLY A 80 11.01 -6.98 -12.38
CA GLY A 80 10.84 -6.41 -13.73
C GLY A 80 10.12 -7.31 -14.73
N GLN A 81 9.82 -8.58 -14.40
CA GLN A 81 8.95 -9.41 -15.22
C GLN A 81 7.48 -9.09 -14.91
N GLY A 82 6.71 -8.76 -15.96
CA GLY A 82 5.28 -8.51 -15.83
C GLY A 82 4.49 -9.79 -15.59
N MET A 83 3.47 -9.71 -14.73
CA MET A 83 2.44 -10.73 -14.56
C MET A 83 1.06 -10.17 -14.86
N LYS A 84 0.13 -11.05 -15.24
CA LYS A 84 -1.28 -10.72 -15.34
C LYS A 84 -2.00 -11.08 -14.05
N LEU A 85 -2.81 -10.16 -13.55
CA LEU A 85 -3.78 -10.40 -12.49
C LEU A 85 -5.12 -9.84 -12.96
N SER A 86 -5.92 -10.68 -13.62
CA SER A 86 -7.14 -10.26 -14.31
C SER A 86 -6.84 -9.11 -15.30
N ASN A 87 -7.42 -7.92 -15.12
CA ASN A 87 -7.22 -6.78 -16.01
C ASN A 87 -5.87 -6.07 -15.76
N LEU A 88 -5.19 -6.35 -14.66
CA LEU A 88 -3.93 -5.69 -14.31
C LEU A 88 -2.73 -6.36 -14.97
N THR A 89 -1.78 -5.53 -15.41
CA THR A 89 -0.41 -5.94 -15.69
C THR A 89 0.49 -5.40 -14.60
N ILE A 90 0.98 -6.27 -13.72
CA ILE A 90 1.75 -5.90 -12.54
C ILE A 90 3.21 -6.26 -12.73
N PHE A 91 4.08 -5.30 -12.43
CA PHE A 91 5.52 -5.48 -12.31
C PHE A 91 5.90 -5.36 -10.83
N PHE A 92 6.95 -6.05 -10.42
CA PHE A 92 7.54 -5.87 -9.11
C PHE A 92 8.96 -5.35 -9.25
N ASP A 93 9.39 -4.50 -8.32
CA ASP A 93 10.80 -4.21 -8.07
C ASP A 93 11.08 -4.06 -6.57
N ASN A 94 12.35 -4.05 -6.19
CA ASN A 94 12.76 -3.65 -4.85
C ASN A 94 13.05 -2.15 -4.81
N LEU A 95 12.52 -1.47 -3.79
CA LEU A 95 12.87 -0.10 -3.50
C LEU A 95 13.99 -0.08 -2.46
N THR A 96 15.18 0.32 -2.88
CA THR A 96 16.33 0.46 -1.99
C THR A 96 16.39 1.88 -1.42
N THR A 97 16.50 2.01 -0.10
CA THR A 97 16.61 3.32 0.56
C THR A 97 18.05 3.83 0.72
N LYS A 98 19.03 3.03 0.27
CA LYS A 98 20.47 3.36 0.32
C LYS A 98 20.91 4.38 -0.75
N GLY A 99 20.00 4.82 -1.61
CA GLY A 99 20.22 5.86 -2.61
C GLY A 99 18.92 6.20 -3.33
N ASN A 100 18.76 7.45 -3.76
CA ASN A 100 17.56 7.92 -4.45
C ASN A 100 17.54 7.40 -5.91
N SER A 101 17.32 6.10 -6.08
CA SER A 101 17.41 5.44 -7.39
C SER A 101 16.40 6.02 -8.37
N GLU A 102 16.86 6.46 -9.55
CA GLU A 102 16.03 7.02 -10.63
C GLU A 102 15.46 5.95 -11.58
N LYS A 103 15.63 4.66 -11.23
CA LYS A 103 15.43 3.52 -12.15
C LYS A 103 14.06 3.47 -12.83
N TYR A 104 13.03 4.07 -12.23
CA TYR A 104 11.69 4.16 -12.83
C TYR A 104 11.14 5.57 -13.01
N ASP A 105 11.91 6.62 -12.82
CA ASP A 105 11.38 8.00 -12.88
C ASP A 105 10.78 8.32 -14.25
N ASN A 106 11.34 7.72 -15.29
CA ASN A 106 10.90 7.90 -16.67
C ASN A 106 9.84 6.89 -17.12
N TYR A 107 9.38 5.97 -16.26
CA TYR A 107 8.37 4.99 -16.64
C TYR A 107 6.96 5.49 -16.30
N GLU A 108 6.09 5.49 -17.30
CA GLU A 108 4.70 5.92 -17.19
C GLU A 108 3.81 4.73 -16.85
N PHE A 109 3.83 4.32 -15.57
CA PHE A 109 2.83 3.39 -15.04
C PHE A 109 1.52 4.14 -14.76
N ASP A 110 0.39 3.43 -14.83
CA ASP A 110 -0.90 3.97 -14.40
C ASP A 110 -0.96 4.09 -12.88
N PHE A 111 -0.32 3.15 -12.17
CA PHE A 111 -0.20 3.21 -10.72
C PHE A 111 1.12 2.62 -10.21
N MET A 112 1.52 3.05 -9.02
CA MET A 112 2.61 2.49 -8.23
C MET A 112 2.10 2.22 -6.82
N ILE A 113 2.39 1.02 -6.29
CA ILE A 113 2.16 0.71 -4.88
C ILE A 113 3.54 0.59 -4.21
N ILE A 114 3.74 1.30 -3.11
CA ILE A 114 4.91 1.11 -2.25
C ILE A 114 4.46 0.33 -1.03
N TRP A 115 5.05 -0.84 -0.87
CA TRP A 115 4.63 -1.79 0.14
C TRP A 115 5.81 -2.60 0.68
N PRO A 116 5.82 -2.96 1.97
CA PRO A 116 4.93 -2.49 3.02
C PRO A 116 5.51 -1.20 3.65
N ILE A 117 4.71 -0.13 3.78
CA ILE A 117 5.27 1.20 4.09
C ILE A 117 5.70 1.38 5.55
N GLN A 118 5.28 0.50 6.47
CA GLN A 118 5.58 0.61 7.90
C GLN A 118 7.07 0.60 8.24
N SER A 119 7.92 0.04 7.38
CA SER A 119 9.36 0.02 7.63
C SER A 119 10.01 1.41 7.56
N VAL A 120 9.35 2.39 6.93
CA VAL A 120 9.89 3.73 6.73
C VAL A 120 9.32 4.78 7.69
N THR A 121 8.24 4.48 8.42
CA THR A 121 7.43 5.49 9.12
C THR A 121 8.17 6.21 10.27
N LYS A 122 9.35 5.72 10.67
CA LYS A 122 10.19 6.35 11.70
C LYS A 122 11.50 6.93 11.17
N ASN A 123 11.73 6.88 9.86
CA ASN A 123 12.98 7.31 9.24
C ASN A 123 12.75 8.53 8.34
N GLU A 124 13.07 9.71 8.86
CA GLU A 124 12.89 10.99 8.17
C GLU A 124 13.56 11.02 6.79
N LYS A 125 14.73 10.37 6.62
CA LYS A 125 15.41 10.32 5.33
C LYS A 125 14.64 9.48 4.31
N GLU A 126 14.03 8.39 4.75
CA GLU A 126 13.23 7.54 3.88
C GLU A 126 11.91 8.21 3.53
N ILE A 127 11.29 8.91 4.47
CA ILE A 127 10.08 9.72 4.22
C ILE A 127 10.39 10.82 3.20
N GLN A 128 11.50 11.54 3.37
CA GLN A 128 11.93 12.57 2.43
C GLN A 128 12.22 11.97 1.04
N MET A 129 12.87 10.80 0.98
CA MET A 129 13.09 10.08 -0.29
C MET A 129 11.77 9.73 -0.98
N LEU A 130 10.75 9.27 -0.24
CA LEU A 130 9.43 8.97 -0.80
C LEU A 130 8.74 10.22 -1.35
N LYS A 131 8.85 11.35 -0.65
CA LYS A 131 8.33 12.64 -1.11
C LYS A 131 8.99 13.05 -2.44
N GLU A 132 10.32 13.07 -2.50
CA GLU A 132 11.06 13.41 -3.71
C GLU A 132 10.76 12.44 -4.85
N MET A 133 10.59 11.15 -4.53
CA MET A 133 10.20 10.14 -5.49
C MET A 133 8.81 10.38 -6.05
N ALA A 134 7.84 10.74 -5.22
CA ALA A 134 6.50 11.05 -5.67
C ALA A 134 6.47 12.30 -6.56
N GLU A 135 7.28 13.31 -6.27
CA GLU A 135 7.39 14.54 -7.08
C GLU A 135 7.98 14.26 -8.48
N ARG A 136 9.06 13.47 -8.56
CA ARG A 136 9.75 13.19 -9.83
C ARG A 136 9.08 12.14 -10.72
N GLN A 137 8.32 11.21 -10.13
CA GLN A 137 7.71 10.09 -10.86
C GLN A 137 6.69 10.56 -11.89
N LYS A 138 6.76 10.04 -13.12
CA LYS A 138 5.70 10.26 -14.13
C LYS A 138 4.44 9.42 -13.89
N THR A 139 4.52 8.42 -13.01
CA THR A 139 3.38 7.56 -12.65
C THR A 139 2.20 8.40 -12.15
N LYS A 140 0.99 8.10 -12.64
CA LYS A 140 -0.22 8.90 -12.36
C LYS A 140 -0.71 8.80 -10.92
N LYS A 141 -0.65 7.60 -10.33
CA LYS A 141 -1.16 7.31 -8.98
C LYS A 141 -0.11 6.57 -8.15
N ILE A 142 0.19 7.06 -6.96
CA ILE A 142 1.15 6.45 -6.04
C ILE A 142 0.40 6.12 -4.74
N ILE A 143 0.43 4.86 -4.35
CA ILE A 143 -0.27 4.36 -3.17
C ILE A 143 0.74 3.83 -2.16
N TYR A 144 0.78 4.44 -0.99
CA TYR A 144 1.48 3.95 0.18
C TYR A 144 0.56 3.02 0.97
N LEU A 145 0.90 1.73 1.05
CA LEU A 145 0.06 0.72 1.68
C LEU A 145 0.69 0.23 2.98
N THR A 146 -0.04 0.41 4.09
CA THR A 146 0.40 -0.01 5.43
C THR A 146 0.05 -1.46 5.73
N ILE A 147 0.79 -2.06 6.66
CA ILE A 147 0.36 -3.27 7.39
C ILE A 147 0.64 -3.12 8.88
N LYS A 148 -0.07 -3.92 9.69
CA LYS A 148 0.16 -4.09 11.13
C LYS A 148 -0.04 -2.82 11.96
N GLU A 149 -0.96 -1.95 11.56
CA GLU A 149 -1.48 -0.91 12.46
C GLU A 149 -2.28 -1.58 13.59
N PRO A 150 -2.25 -1.03 14.82
CA PRO A 150 -1.62 0.23 15.23
C PRO A 150 -0.14 0.13 15.68
N TRP A 151 0.48 -1.06 15.68
CA TRP A 151 1.89 -1.21 16.12
C TRP A 151 2.89 -0.38 15.32
N TYR A 152 2.56 -0.11 14.06
CA TYR A 152 3.35 0.77 13.21
C TYR A 152 2.49 1.93 12.72
N ASN A 153 2.54 3.03 13.46
CA ASN A 153 1.82 4.25 13.11
C ASN A 153 2.44 4.94 11.88
N PRO A 154 1.65 5.20 10.81
CA PRO A 154 2.10 5.90 9.61
C PRO A 154 1.89 7.43 9.63
N ASP A 155 1.48 8.05 10.74
CA ASP A 155 1.15 9.49 10.81
C ASP A 155 2.22 10.43 10.24
N SER A 156 3.50 10.03 10.28
CA SER A 156 4.61 10.79 9.71
C SER A 156 4.57 10.91 8.17
N LEU A 157 3.75 10.10 7.50
CA LEU A 157 3.51 10.14 6.06
C LEU A 157 2.35 11.08 5.69
N ASP A 158 1.46 11.43 6.61
CA ASP A 158 0.30 12.29 6.35
C ASP A 158 0.69 13.63 5.68
N PRO A 159 1.80 14.31 6.05
CA PRO A 159 2.20 15.58 5.43
C PRO A 159 2.70 15.49 3.98
N ILE A 160 2.96 14.28 3.47
CA ILE A 160 3.54 14.06 2.13
C ILE A 160 2.57 13.37 1.17
N VAL A 161 1.29 13.25 1.55
CA VAL A 161 0.25 12.63 0.73
C VAL A 161 -0.90 13.60 0.45
N ASP A 162 -1.54 13.44 -0.69
CA ASP A 162 -2.70 14.25 -1.09
C ASP A 162 -3.98 13.75 -0.40
N ARG A 163 -4.08 12.43 -0.20
CA ARG A 163 -5.24 11.79 0.42
C ARG A 163 -4.83 10.70 1.42
N VAL A 164 -5.62 10.60 2.49
CA VAL A 164 -5.56 9.51 3.46
C VAL A 164 -6.90 8.77 3.46
N ILE A 165 -6.86 7.44 3.33
CA ILE A 165 -8.03 6.57 3.50
C ILE A 165 -7.71 5.60 4.63
N LYS A 166 -8.59 5.56 5.65
CA LYS A 166 -8.47 4.65 6.78
C LYS A 166 -9.51 3.53 6.68
N LEU A 167 -9.07 2.28 6.79
CA LEU A 167 -9.92 1.09 6.82
C LEU A 167 -9.57 0.22 8.03
N ASP A 168 -10.42 0.32 9.05
CA ASP A 168 -10.27 -0.39 10.32
C ASP A 168 -11.28 -1.55 10.50
N CYS A 169 -12.35 -1.57 9.70
CA CYS A 169 -13.49 -2.50 9.84
C CYS A 169 -14.14 -2.50 11.23
N GLU A 170 -14.26 -1.34 11.88
CA GLU A 170 -14.96 -1.19 13.16
C GLU A 170 -16.44 -1.59 13.07
N ASN A 171 -17.10 -1.28 11.94
CA ASN A 171 -18.51 -1.63 11.71
C ASN A 171 -18.67 -3.02 11.07
N ASP A 172 -17.75 -3.40 10.18
CA ASP A 172 -17.85 -4.65 9.42
C ASP A 172 -17.36 -5.87 10.21
N ASP A 173 -16.35 -5.71 11.07
CA ASP A 173 -15.84 -6.73 12.00
C ASP A 173 -15.44 -6.11 13.36
N PRO A 174 -16.43 -5.65 14.17
CA PRO A 174 -16.17 -5.02 15.46
C PRO A 174 -15.40 -5.93 16.43
N LYS A 175 -15.56 -7.26 16.33
CA LYS A 175 -14.90 -8.19 17.25
C LYS A 175 -13.40 -8.24 16.98
N GLU A 176 -13.01 -8.37 15.73
CA GLU A 176 -11.60 -8.39 15.36
C GLU A 176 -10.94 -7.03 15.62
N TYR A 177 -11.62 -5.93 15.29
CA TYR A 177 -11.17 -4.58 15.61
C TYR A 177 -10.86 -4.41 17.11
N GLN A 178 -11.81 -4.76 17.98
CA GLN A 178 -11.62 -4.67 19.44
C GLN A 178 -10.53 -5.62 19.96
N ARG A 179 -10.41 -6.84 19.40
CA ARG A 179 -9.36 -7.79 19.74
C ARG A 179 -7.97 -7.21 19.46
N ILE A 180 -7.80 -6.56 18.31
CA ILE A 180 -6.53 -5.95 17.91
C ILE A 180 -6.18 -4.77 18.82
N LEU A 181 -7.14 -3.89 19.10
CA LEU A 181 -6.93 -2.76 20.01
C LEU A 181 -6.52 -3.22 21.42
N ALA A 182 -7.23 -4.20 21.98
CA ALA A 182 -6.88 -4.75 23.29
C ALA A 182 -5.48 -5.36 23.32
N ALA A 183 -5.10 -6.12 22.27
CA ALA A 183 -3.76 -6.69 22.15
C ALA A 183 -2.67 -5.60 22.05
N TYR A 184 -2.95 -4.52 21.33
CA TYR A 184 -2.04 -3.38 21.24
C TYR A 184 -1.88 -2.68 22.60
N GLU A 185 -2.98 -2.38 23.30
CA GLU A 185 -2.93 -1.77 24.63
C GLU A 185 -2.14 -2.61 25.63
N GLU A 186 -2.30 -3.94 25.61
CA GLU A 186 -1.55 -4.86 26.45
C GLU A 186 -0.05 -4.84 26.12
N ASP A 187 0.32 -4.89 24.84
CA ASP A 187 1.72 -4.79 24.40
C ASP A 187 2.35 -3.45 24.83
N MET A 188 1.61 -2.34 24.70
CA MET A 188 2.08 -1.03 25.15
C MET A 188 2.28 -0.96 26.66
N LYS A 189 1.39 -1.55 27.47
CA LYS A 189 1.54 -1.64 28.93
C LYS A 189 2.77 -2.43 29.36
N ARG A 190 3.22 -3.43 28.59
CA ARG A 190 4.42 -4.22 28.91
C ARG A 190 5.72 -3.49 28.60
N ARG A 191 5.68 -2.43 27.80
CA ARG A 191 6.85 -1.65 27.39
C ARG A 191 7.17 -0.47 28.31
N TYR A 192 6.24 -0.15 29.22
CA TYR A 192 6.37 0.88 30.26
C TYR A 192 6.39 0.22 31.64
#